data_AF-A0AAV5VVM4-F1
#
_entry.id   AF-A0AAV5VVM4-F1
#
_cell.length_a   1.000
_cell.length_b   1.000
_cell.length_c   1.000
_cell.angle_alpha   90.00
_cell.angle_beta   90.00
_cell.angle_gamma   90.00
#
_symmetry.space_group_name_H-M   'P 1'
#
loop_
_entity.id
_entity.type
_entity.pdbx_description
1 polymer ?
#
loop_
_entity_poly.entity_id
_entity_poly.type
_entity_poly.pdbx_seq_one_letter_code
_entity_poly.pdbx_strand_id
1 'polypeptide(L)'
;VMTNLTVNPFWFYFMPVYQHTVGATTHFISALAILLIIKKTPKPGRPLARYLLLMQLGILSIDFNFGLLFAPIPFFPAIAGMCNGVLCTTFGFSGHVGLVLMFFTVSYMSVCALYCFHFKYVTIRAMVASKPVSVMNSCIFRIVIFIIYTIPCVSLIPVYSSMEAGPEYVK
;
A
#
# COMPACT_ATOMS: atom_id res chain seq x y z
N VAL A 1 -9.26 15.17 -34.02
CA VAL A 1 -10.17 14.79 -32.91
C VAL A 1 -9.41 13.80 -32.04
N MET A 2 -8.94 14.20 -30.85
CA MET A 2 -8.32 13.25 -29.93
C MET A 2 -9.43 12.39 -29.32
N THR A 3 -9.54 11.14 -29.77
CA THR A 3 -10.42 10.15 -29.16
C THR A 3 -9.97 9.92 -27.72
N ASN A 4 -10.85 10.21 -26.77
CA ASN A 4 -10.60 10.01 -25.34
C ASN A 4 -10.52 8.49 -25.08
N LEU A 5 -9.29 7.96 -25.01
CA LEU A 5 -8.99 6.53 -24.87
C LEU A 5 -9.66 5.89 -23.64
N THR A 6 -9.85 6.66 -22.57
CA THR A 6 -10.44 6.21 -21.30
C THR A 6 -11.94 5.93 -21.35
N VAL A 7 -12.65 6.41 -22.38
CA VAL A 7 -14.09 6.14 -22.58
C VAL A 7 -14.30 5.01 -23.59
N ASN A 8 -13.24 4.49 -24.21
CA ASN A 8 -13.36 3.42 -25.19
C ASN A 8 -13.76 2.10 -24.49
N PRO A 9 -14.76 1.35 -25.00
CA PRO A 9 -15.14 0.05 -24.44
C PRO A 9 -13.98 -0.94 -24.30
N PHE A 10 -12.97 -0.84 -25.16
CA PHE A 10 -11.74 -1.63 -25.05
C PHE A 10 -10.99 -1.40 -23.74
N TRP A 11 -10.98 -0.17 -23.22
CA TRP A 11 -10.26 0.19 -21.99
C TRP A 11 -10.81 -0.54 -20.77
N PHE A 12 -12.14 -0.67 -20.69
CA PHE A 12 -12.81 -1.37 -19.59
C PHE A 12 -12.52 -2.86 -19.56
N TYR A 13 -12.26 -3.47 -20.72
CA TYR A 13 -11.85 -4.88 -20.79
C TYR A 13 -10.35 -5.05 -20.53
N PHE A 14 -9.53 -4.17 -21.10
CA PHE A 14 -8.07 -4.27 -21.00
C PHE A 14 -7.55 -3.98 -19.59
N MET A 15 -8.06 -2.95 -18.91
CA MET A 15 -7.52 -2.49 -17.62
C MET A 15 -7.59 -3.53 -16.50
N PRO A 16 -8.72 -4.21 -16.26
CA PRO A 16 -8.80 -5.25 -15.24
C PRO A 16 -7.86 -6.42 -15.51
N VAL A 17 -7.79 -6.87 -16.77
CA VAL A 17 -6.87 -7.95 -17.18
C VAL A 17 -5.41 -7.54 -16.93
N TYR A 18 -5.06 -6.31 -17.31
CA TYR A 18 -3.74 -5.74 -17.03
C TYR A 18 -3.45 -5.69 -15.51
N GLN A 19 -4.38 -5.23 -14.69
CA GLN A 19 -4.19 -5.16 -13.23
C GLN A 19 -4.05 -6.54 -12.58
N HIS A 20 -4.86 -7.51 -12.98
CA HIS A 20 -4.76 -8.88 -12.46
C HIS A 20 -3.45 -9.54 -12.86
N THR A 21 -3.01 -9.38 -14.11
CA THR A 21 -1.75 -9.96 -14.60
C THR A 21 -0.53 -9.34 -13.93
N VAL A 22 -0.49 -8.01 -13.81
CA VAL A 22 0.57 -7.30 -13.08
C VAL A 22 0.55 -7.70 -11.61
N GLY A 23 -0.62 -7.70 -10.96
CA GLY A 23 -0.77 -8.08 -9.56
C GLY A 23 -0.27 -9.50 -9.29
N ALA A 24 -0.68 -10.48 -10.09
CA ALA A 24 -0.22 -11.87 -9.97
C ALA A 24 1.31 -11.99 -10.16
N THR A 25 1.87 -11.27 -11.12
CA THR A 25 3.32 -11.25 -11.36
C THR A 25 4.06 -10.66 -10.17
N THR A 26 3.58 -9.53 -9.63
CA THR A 26 4.19 -8.88 -8.46
C THR A 26 4.06 -9.74 -7.20
N HIS A 27 2.94 -10.45 -7.01
CA HIS A 27 2.78 -11.42 -5.91
C HIS A 27 3.80 -12.55 -6.01
N PHE A 28 4.02 -13.10 -7.20
CA PHE A 28 5.02 -14.15 -7.42
C PHE A 28 6.44 -13.66 -7.09
N ILE A 29 6.82 -12.49 -7.60
CA ILE A 29 8.12 -11.87 -7.32
C ILE A 29 8.27 -11.57 -5.83
N SER A 30 7.22 -11.05 -5.20
CA SER A 30 7.19 -10.75 -3.77
C SER A 30 7.32 -12.00 -2.91
N ALA A 31 6.66 -13.10 -3.28
CA ALA A 31 6.80 -14.38 -2.62
C ALA A 31 8.25 -14.91 -2.73
N LEU A 32 8.85 -14.81 -3.93
CA LEU A 32 10.26 -15.16 -4.13
C LEU A 32 11.17 -14.30 -3.25
N ALA A 33 10.94 -12.99 -3.17
CA ALA A 33 11.70 -12.08 -2.33
C ALA A 33 11.60 -12.46 -0.84
N ILE A 34 10.41 -12.79 -0.34
CA ILE A 34 10.21 -13.26 1.04
C ILE A 34 11.00 -14.56 1.28
N LEU A 35 10.91 -15.52 0.35
CA LEU A 35 11.66 -16.78 0.45
C LEU A 35 13.16 -16.54 0.50
N LEU A 36 13.70 -15.65 -0.34
CA LEU A 36 15.10 -15.28 -0.35
C LEU A 36 15.53 -14.59 0.96
N ILE A 37 14.73 -13.65 1.47
CA ILE A 37 15.00 -12.96 2.74
C ILE A 37 15.05 -13.97 3.89
N ILE A 38 14.12 -14.91 3.96
CA ILE A 38 14.08 -15.90 5.05
C ILE A 38 15.24 -16.90 4.93
N LYS A 39 15.50 -17.43 3.73
CA LYS A 39 16.44 -18.54 3.54
C LYS A 39 17.91 -18.10 3.43
N LYS A 40 18.18 -16.93 2.84
CA LYS A 40 19.55 -16.52 2.47
C LYS A 40 20.15 -15.44 3.36
N THR A 41 19.39 -14.83 4.28
CA THR A 41 19.92 -13.73 5.11
C THR A 41 20.92 -14.24 6.17
N PRO A 42 22.17 -13.74 6.17
CA PRO A 42 23.15 -14.11 7.19
C PRO A 42 22.75 -13.60 8.59
N LYS A 43 23.20 -14.31 9.64
CA LYS A 43 22.91 -13.99 11.05
C LYS A 43 23.08 -12.49 11.42
N PRO A 44 24.17 -11.79 11.06
CA PRO A 44 24.33 -10.37 11.37
C PRO A 44 23.30 -9.46 10.68
N GLY A 45 22.75 -9.88 9.53
CA GLY A 45 21.75 -9.13 8.77
C GLY A 45 20.31 -9.34 9.24
N ARG A 46 20.05 -10.24 10.20
CA ARG A 46 18.69 -10.59 10.65
C ARG A 46 17.84 -9.40 11.11
N PRO A 47 18.37 -8.39 11.83
CA PRO A 47 17.58 -7.23 12.21
C PRO A 47 17.06 -6.45 10.99
N LEU A 48 17.92 -6.23 9.98
CA LEU A 48 17.52 -5.60 8.72
C LEU A 48 16.51 -6.46 7.94
N ALA A 49 16.72 -7.78 7.93
CA ALA A 49 15.84 -8.75 7.27
C ALA A 49 14.40 -8.65 7.75
N ARG A 50 14.18 -8.41 9.06
CA ARG A 50 12.84 -8.23 9.64
C ARG A 50 12.14 -6.99 9.09
N TYR A 51 12.85 -5.87 8.95
CA TYR A 51 12.29 -4.65 8.36
C TYR A 51 12.01 -4.80 6.86
N LEU A 52 12.89 -5.49 6.13
CA LEU A 52 12.68 -5.79 4.71
C LEU A 52 11.48 -6.73 4.52
N LEU A 53 11.32 -7.72 5.39
CA LEU A 53 10.17 -8.63 5.35
C LEU A 53 8.87 -7.89 5.66
N LEU A 54 8.86 -7.00 6.65
CA LEU A 54 7.71 -6.13 6.95
C LEU A 54 7.32 -5.28 5.73
N MET A 55 8.31 -4.69 5.05
CA MET A 55 8.09 -3.93 3.83
C MET A 55 7.52 -4.81 2.71
N GLN A 56 8.03 -6.01 2.50
CA GLN A 56 7.55 -6.92 1.46
C GLN A 56 6.12 -7.41 1.74
N LEU A 57 5.76 -7.63 3.00
CA LEU A 57 4.37 -7.90 3.40
C LEU A 57 3.47 -6.69 3.15
N GLY A 58 3.95 -5.47 3.40
CA GLY A 58 3.23 -4.24 3.05
C GLY A 58 2.96 -4.11 1.56
N ILE A 59 3.97 -4.41 0.72
CA ILE A 59 3.83 -4.43 -0.75
C ILE A 59 2.78 -5.48 -1.17
N LEU A 60 2.88 -6.71 -0.65
CA LEU A 60 1.88 -7.75 -0.92
C LEU A 60 0.46 -7.31 -0.58
N SER A 61 0.27 -6.63 0.56
CA SER A 61 -1.04 -6.11 0.97
C SER A 61 -1.57 -5.05 0.01
N ILE A 62 -0.73 -4.15 -0.51
CA ILE A 62 -1.12 -3.19 -1.54
C ILE A 62 -1.50 -3.91 -2.83
N ASP A 63 -0.65 -4.82 -3.31
CA ASP A 63 -0.89 -5.52 -4.57
C ASP A 63 -2.13 -6.40 -4.49
N PHE A 64 -2.40 -6.98 -3.31
CA PHE A 64 -3.62 -7.74 -3.07
C PHE A 64 -4.85 -6.81 -3.08
N ASN A 65 -4.74 -5.63 -2.47
CA ASN A 65 -5.81 -4.65 -2.53
C ASN A 65 -6.04 -4.14 -3.96
N PHE A 66 -4.99 -3.72 -4.65
CA PHE A 66 -5.08 -3.07 -5.95
C PHE A 66 -5.34 -4.07 -7.09
N GLY A 67 -4.72 -5.24 -7.04
CA GLY A 67 -4.78 -6.25 -8.11
C GLY A 67 -5.92 -7.24 -7.96
N LEU A 68 -6.58 -7.38 -6.79
CA LEU A 68 -7.67 -8.34 -6.60
C LEU A 68 -8.93 -7.72 -5.98
N LEU A 69 -8.80 -6.99 -4.87
CA LEU A 69 -9.96 -6.47 -4.13
C LEU A 69 -10.61 -5.29 -4.85
N PHE A 70 -9.85 -4.23 -5.12
CA PHE A 70 -10.34 -2.97 -5.65
C PHE A 70 -10.31 -2.93 -7.18
N ALA A 71 -9.21 -3.37 -7.81
CA ALA A 71 -8.98 -3.33 -9.26
C ALA A 71 -9.55 -2.06 -9.92
N PRO A 72 -8.99 -0.88 -9.58
CA PRO A 72 -9.56 0.39 -10.00
C PRO A 72 -9.28 0.66 -11.47
N ILE A 73 -10.30 0.93 -12.26
CA ILE A 73 -10.12 1.38 -13.65
C ILE A 73 -10.00 2.90 -13.63
N PRO A 74 -8.79 3.48 -13.78
CA PRO A 74 -8.63 4.92 -13.74
C PRO A 74 -9.27 5.57 -14.96
N PHE A 75 -10.04 6.64 -14.73
CA PHE A 75 -10.44 7.56 -15.78
C PHE A 75 -9.43 8.70 -15.89
N PHE A 76 -9.27 9.23 -17.10
CA PHE A 76 -8.52 10.44 -17.34
C PHE A 76 -9.51 11.46 -17.91
N PRO A 77 -9.54 12.72 -17.44
CA PRO A 77 -8.70 13.36 -16.42
C PRO A 77 -9.26 13.30 -14.98
N ALA A 78 -10.41 12.68 -14.74
CA ALA A 78 -11.02 12.64 -13.42
C ALA A 78 -10.29 11.68 -12.48
N ILE A 79 -10.05 12.06 -11.23
CA ILE A 79 -9.67 11.13 -10.13
C ILE A 79 -10.91 10.31 -9.73
N ALA A 80 -11.55 9.72 -10.72
CA ALA A 80 -12.66 8.80 -10.58
C ALA A 80 -12.17 7.47 -11.15
N GLY A 81 -12.42 6.39 -10.43
CA GLY A 81 -12.15 5.06 -10.91
C GLY A 81 -13.38 4.20 -10.67
N MET A 82 -13.71 3.36 -11.64
CA MET A 82 -14.66 2.28 -11.37
C MET A 82 -13.94 1.17 -10.64
N CYS A 83 -14.62 0.56 -9.69
CA CYS A 83 -14.12 -0.62 -9.00
C CYS A 83 -14.62 -1.87 -9.73
N ASN A 84 -13.70 -2.71 -10.20
CA ASN A 84 -14.03 -3.95 -10.88
C ASN A 84 -13.45 -5.19 -10.18
N GLY A 85 -12.97 -5.04 -8.95
CA GLY A 85 -12.42 -6.13 -8.16
C GLY A 85 -13.48 -6.91 -7.38
N VAL A 86 -13.00 -7.87 -6.57
CA VAL A 86 -13.85 -8.74 -5.74
C VAL A 86 -14.73 -7.96 -4.75
N LEU A 87 -14.24 -6.82 -4.23
CA LEU A 87 -15.01 -6.00 -3.29
C LEU A 87 -16.32 -5.50 -3.91
N CYS A 88 -16.28 -5.12 -5.18
CA CYS A 88 -17.42 -4.47 -5.84
C CYS A 88 -18.26 -5.46 -6.65
N THR A 89 -17.63 -6.48 -7.24
CA THR A 89 -18.34 -7.51 -8.03
C THR A 89 -19.01 -8.57 -7.16
N THR A 90 -18.36 -8.99 -6.07
CA THR A 90 -18.81 -10.15 -5.27
C THR A 90 -19.52 -9.71 -3.99
N PHE A 91 -19.00 -8.68 -3.31
CA PHE A 91 -19.61 -8.15 -2.08
C PHE A 91 -20.52 -6.95 -2.32
N GLY A 92 -20.54 -6.38 -3.53
CA GLY A 92 -21.36 -5.22 -3.86
C GLY A 92 -20.97 -3.94 -3.11
N PHE A 93 -19.76 -3.87 -2.53
CA PHE A 93 -19.29 -2.66 -1.89
C PHE A 93 -19.01 -1.57 -2.91
N SER A 94 -19.10 -0.31 -2.47
CA SER A 94 -18.76 0.82 -3.31
C SER A 94 -17.25 0.93 -3.55
N GLY A 95 -16.88 1.47 -4.72
CA GLY A 95 -15.50 1.81 -5.03
C GLY A 95 -14.86 2.77 -4.02
N HIS A 96 -15.65 3.56 -3.29
CA HIS A 96 -15.14 4.41 -2.20
C HIS A 96 -14.50 3.59 -1.07
N VAL A 97 -15.07 2.44 -0.70
CA VAL A 97 -14.52 1.55 0.32
C VAL A 97 -13.18 1.00 -0.14
N GLY A 98 -13.10 0.57 -1.40
CA GLY A 98 -11.86 0.12 -2.02
C GLY A 98 -10.77 1.20 -2.04
N LEU A 99 -11.15 2.44 -2.35
CA LEU A 99 -10.23 3.59 -2.35
C LEU A 99 -9.71 3.93 -0.94
N VAL A 100 -10.59 3.92 0.08
CA VAL A 100 -10.17 4.13 1.47
C VAL A 100 -9.19 3.03 1.89
N LEU A 101 -9.48 1.77 1.58
CA LEU A 101 -8.60 0.65 1.90
C LEU A 101 -7.25 0.76 1.17
N MET A 102 -7.24 1.27 -0.06
CA MET A 102 -6.03 1.59 -0.80
C MET A 102 -5.19 2.66 -0.07
N PHE A 103 -5.79 3.75 0.40
CA PHE A 103 -5.06 4.77 1.16
C PHE A 103 -4.44 4.22 2.45
N PHE A 104 -5.16 3.35 3.17
CA PHE A 104 -4.63 2.69 4.38
C PHE A 104 -3.46 1.73 4.07
N THR A 105 -3.57 0.93 3.01
CA THR A 105 -2.50 -0.01 2.64
C THR A 105 -1.24 0.72 2.15
N VAL A 106 -1.40 1.78 1.36
CA VAL A 106 -0.29 2.62 0.87
C VAL A 106 0.38 3.39 2.00
N SER A 107 -0.39 3.96 2.93
CA SER A 107 0.19 4.66 4.09
C SER A 107 0.98 3.71 4.99
N TYR A 108 0.43 2.51 5.25
CA TYR A 108 1.12 1.49 6.06
C TYR A 108 2.43 1.01 5.43
N MET A 109 2.43 0.76 4.11
CA MET A 109 3.67 0.43 3.39
C MET A 109 4.70 1.56 3.47
N SER A 110 4.25 2.81 3.36
CA SER A 110 5.14 3.99 3.46
C SER A 110 5.79 4.04 4.85
N VAL A 111 5.04 3.77 5.92
CA VAL A 111 5.58 3.64 7.29
C VAL A 111 6.61 2.51 7.38
N CYS A 112 6.32 1.34 6.80
CA CYS A 112 7.26 0.22 6.77
C CYS A 112 8.58 0.59 6.07
N ALA A 113 8.51 1.29 4.94
CA ALA A 113 9.67 1.77 4.21
C ALA A 113 10.49 2.78 5.05
N LEU A 114 9.83 3.74 5.69
CA LEU A 114 10.47 4.71 6.59
C LEU A 114 11.14 4.03 7.79
N TYR A 115 10.55 2.98 8.34
CA TYR A 115 11.18 2.20 9.41
C TYR A 115 12.44 1.48 8.94
N CYS A 116 12.44 0.95 7.72
CA CYS A 116 13.63 0.35 7.11
C CYS A 116 14.74 1.39 6.92
N PHE A 117 14.42 2.57 6.40
CA PHE A 117 15.40 3.65 6.23
C PHE A 117 15.93 4.15 7.57
N HIS A 118 15.06 4.34 8.56
CA HIS A 118 15.46 4.74 9.91
C HIS A 118 16.39 3.70 10.54
N PHE A 119 16.09 2.41 10.40
CA PHE A 119 16.98 1.35 10.89
C PHE A 119 18.37 1.43 10.22
N LYS A 120 18.42 1.54 8.89
CA LYS A 120 19.69 1.70 8.15
C LYS A 120 20.48 2.93 8.62
N TYR A 121 19.79 4.06 8.79
CA TYR A 121 20.39 5.31 9.26
C TYR A 121 21.02 5.16 10.65
N VAL A 122 20.29 4.57 11.61
CA VAL A 122 20.77 4.33 12.97
C VAL A 122 21.99 3.40 12.96
N THR A 123 21.96 2.33 12.15
CA THR A 123 23.09 1.40 12.03
C THR A 123 24.34 2.08 11.47
N ILE A 124 24.21 2.85 10.38
CA ILE A 124 25.35 3.57 9.78
C ILE A 124 25.91 4.59 10.77
N ARG A 125 25.05 5.34 11.45
CA ARG A 125 25.47 6.32 12.46
C ARG A 125 26.22 5.66 13.62
N ALA A 126 25.77 4.50 14.09
CA ALA A 126 26.47 3.76 15.13
C ALA A 126 27.87 3.30 14.69
N MET A 127 28.06 2.97 13.41
CA MET A 127 29.36 2.58 12.84
C MET A 127 30.31 3.76 12.66
N VAL A 128 29.79 4.97 12.36
CA VAL A 128 30.60 6.16 12.05
C VAL A 128 30.90 7.03 13.28
N ALA A 129 29.90 7.28 14.13
CA ALA A 129 29.99 8.28 15.18
C ALA A 129 30.25 7.70 16.58
N SER A 130 30.39 6.38 16.72
CA SER A 130 30.56 5.61 17.98
C SER A 130 29.56 5.91 19.10
N LYS A 131 28.54 6.74 18.85
CA LYS A 131 27.48 7.10 19.79
C LYS A 131 26.18 6.47 19.32
N PRO A 132 25.65 5.44 20.03
CA PRO A 132 24.39 4.84 19.66
C PRO A 132 23.25 5.84 19.86
N VAL A 133 22.25 5.78 18.99
CA VAL A 133 21.01 6.52 19.19
C VAL A 133 20.26 5.90 20.37
N SER A 134 19.80 6.73 21.31
CA SER A 134 18.97 6.26 22.41
C SER A 134 17.75 5.50 21.87
N VAL A 135 17.43 4.37 22.50
CA VAL A 135 16.26 3.54 22.17
C VAL A 135 14.98 4.37 22.28
N MET A 136 14.92 5.29 23.25
CA MET A 136 13.79 6.19 23.45
C MET A 136 13.55 7.09 22.23
N ASN A 137 14.60 7.72 21.69
CA ASN A 137 14.47 8.59 20.50
C ASN A 137 14.03 7.79 19.27
N SER A 138 14.53 6.56 19.12
CA SER A 138 14.10 5.67 18.04
C SER A 138 12.64 5.24 18.18
N CYS A 139 12.16 5.04 19.40
CA CYS A 139 10.76 4.71 19.69
C CYS A 139 9.84 5.90 19.39
N ILE A 140 10.21 7.09 19.88
CA ILE A 140 9.46 8.33 19.63
C ILE A 140 9.34 8.60 18.12
N PHE A 141 10.45 8.49 17.37
CA PHE A 141 10.43 8.66 15.92
C PHE A 141 9.43 7.72 15.24
N ARG A 142 9.40 6.44 15.64
CA ARG A 142 8.49 5.45 15.05
C ARG A 142 7.03 5.76 15.34
N ILE A 143 6.71 6.16 16.57
CA ILE A 143 5.35 6.52 16.99
C ILE A 143 4.89 7.78 16.25
N VAL A 144 5.73 8.81 16.18
CA VAL A 144 5.42 10.07 15.49
C VAL A 144 5.14 9.82 14.01
N ILE A 145 5.99 9.06 13.32
CA ILE A 145 5.77 8.71 11.90
C ILE A 145 4.47 7.92 11.72
N PHE A 146 4.18 6.95 12.59
CA PHE A 146 2.93 6.18 12.51
C PHE A 146 1.70 7.08 12.65
N ILE A 147 1.73 8.02 13.61
CA ILE A 147 0.64 8.96 13.83
C ILE A 147 0.46 9.88 12.62
N ILE A 148 1.54 10.47 12.11
CA ILE A 148 1.51 11.38 10.95
C ILE A 148 0.87 10.69 9.73
N TYR A 149 1.21 9.44 9.45
CA TYR A 149 0.67 8.70 8.31
C TYR A 149 -0.75 8.16 8.53
N THR A 150 -1.19 8.00 9.79
CA THR A 150 -2.54 7.52 10.12
C THR A 150 -3.58 8.64 10.09
N ILE A 151 -3.21 9.87 10.47
CA ILE A 151 -4.10 11.04 10.49
C ILE A 151 -4.84 11.27 9.16
N PRO A 152 -4.17 11.35 7.99
CA PRO A 152 -4.86 11.58 6.72
C PRO A 152 -5.84 10.45 6.40
N CYS A 153 -5.46 9.19 6.63
CA CYS A 153 -6.32 8.03 6.39
C CYS A 153 -7.59 8.06 7.24
N VAL A 154 -7.49 8.44 8.51
CA VAL A 154 -8.67 8.57 9.40
C VAL A 154 -9.53 9.77 9.01
N SER A 155 -8.92 10.88 8.59
CA SER A 155 -9.65 12.07 8.14
C SER A 155 -10.45 11.86 6.85
N LEU A 156 -10.03 10.91 6.01
CA LEU A 156 -10.74 10.54 4.78
C LEU A 156 -12.09 9.84 5.06
N ILE A 157 -12.21 9.08 6.15
CA ILE A 157 -13.44 8.35 6.50
C ILE A 157 -14.66 9.28 6.66
N PRO A 158 -14.64 10.31 7.52
CA PRO A 158 -15.79 11.18 7.72
C PRO A 158 -16.14 11.98 6.46
N VAL A 159 -15.13 12.43 5.71
CA VAL A 159 -15.34 13.15 4.43
C VAL A 159 -16.14 12.31 3.45
N TYR A 160 -15.86 11.01 3.34
CA TYR A 160 -16.65 10.12 2.50
C TYR A 160 -18.03 9.80 3.07
N SER A 161 -18.16 9.66 4.40
CA SER A 161 -19.47 9.44 5.03
C SER A 161 -20.43 10.63 4.89
N SER A 162 -19.90 11.84 4.72
CA SER A 162 -20.68 13.07 4.57
C SER A 162 -21.10 13.40 3.13
N MET A 163 -20.64 12.65 2.13
CA MET A 163 -21.12 12.81 0.75
C MET A 163 -22.57 12.34 0.65
N GLU A 164 -23.38 12.87 -0.27
CA GLU A 164 -24.83 12.55 -0.38
C GLU A 164 -25.14 11.05 -0.54
N ALA A 165 -24.19 10.26 -1.07
CA ALA A 165 -24.28 8.80 -1.16
C ALA A 165 -23.70 8.03 0.05
N GLY A 166 -23.18 8.75 1.05
CA GLY A 166 -22.56 8.23 2.28
C GLY A 166 -23.37 7.16 3.03
N PRO A 167 -24.70 7.31 3.20
CA PRO A 167 -25.54 6.31 3.87
C PRO A 167 -25.63 4.96 3.14
N GLU A 168 -25.31 4.88 1.84
CA GLU A 168 -25.26 3.61 1.11
C GLU A 168 -23.98 2.81 1.39
N TYR A 169 -22.95 3.45 1.96
CA TYR A 169 -21.61 2.88 2.14
C TYR A 169 -21.31 2.40 3.56
N VAL A 170 -22.20 2.65 4.53
CA VAL A 170 -22.06 2.30 5.96
C VAL A 170 -23.05 1.18 6.37
N LYS A 171 -23.49 0.35 5.42
CA LYS A 171 -24.33 -0.83 5.73
C LYS A 171 -23.48 -2.03 6.11
#